data_AF-A0A1G6G1T8-F1
#
_entry.id   AF-A0A1G6G1T8-F1
#
_cell.length_a   1.000
_cell.length_b   1.000
_cell.length_c   1.000
_cell.angle_alpha   90.00
_cell.angle_beta   90.00
_cell.angle_gamma   90.00
#
_symmetry.space_group_name_H-M   'P 1'
#
loop_
_entity.id
_entity.type
_entity.pdbx_description
1 polymer ?
#
loop_
_entity_poly.entity_id
_entity_poly.type
_entity_poly.pdbx_seq_one_letter_code
_entity_poly.pdbx_strand_id
1 'polypeptide(L)'
;MNTNSINTISKYLLLFLLILTGASCNDNDDAEDTSIPVLISQNINDGDVVGPSGYVELTFSKAMRQAPDTEIYFNGGVVRVSINYEKVRYTFSGMENKECTFEVPAGALTDMQGRAYDEDFFLSFTAKSEISGGGKVFDAIVDSKGNGDYTTLQAAINAITTPPTSPYKIFIANGTYNECVRINKNKPFVHLIGESRDGVKIQFAVNRVDDSSNATSWPYSIFNENSPARKAGYSEEQNTVVLIEATDFYAENISIINLYGAFSNRHTGGLGKNGQAEALINREDRFALNNCLLVSYQDTWWTRYWNNTTPHRAYVYNSWIEGHTDYIWGSGDVLIENSTFYNTGNDGGSVITASRTSESDKYGYVIKDCTVNGDDTKFSFGRSQATTTKTVWINTKLKMDIIDSHWGYGGQIPTLYAEYNTIDKNGNMIAESKTITSGNVSFTSSVLTASEAAKYTYENIITIDSWNPKEYMETPLATPTNVNLSGNTLTWDAVSGAAGYLIFMNGNYAGQTTDTTVTLTNTDESNIYTVKTVSQYGTVSE
;
A
#
# COMPACT_ATOMS: atom_id res chain seq x y z
N MET A 1 -9.47 -51.44 -6.70
CA MET A 1 -10.55 -51.00 -7.61
C MET A 1 -9.94 -50.72 -8.98
N ASN A 2 -10.57 -51.21 -10.05
CA ASN A 2 -9.96 -51.34 -11.38
C ASN A 2 -10.00 -50.00 -12.14
N THR A 3 -8.86 -49.52 -12.65
CA THR A 3 -8.69 -48.22 -13.31
C THR A 3 -9.53 -48.04 -14.59
N ASN A 4 -10.06 -49.12 -15.14
CA ASN A 4 -10.97 -49.11 -16.29
C ASN A 4 -12.41 -48.66 -15.95
N SER A 5 -12.84 -48.74 -14.68
CA SER A 5 -14.17 -48.30 -14.26
C SER A 5 -14.28 -46.77 -14.15
N ILE A 6 -13.18 -46.10 -13.80
CA ILE A 6 -13.12 -44.63 -13.63
C ILE A 6 -13.16 -43.92 -15.00
N ASN A 7 -12.46 -44.46 -16.00
CA ASN A 7 -12.49 -43.91 -17.36
C ASN A 7 -13.82 -44.12 -18.08
N THR A 8 -14.59 -45.14 -17.70
CA THR A 8 -15.89 -45.41 -18.30
C THR A 8 -16.96 -44.48 -17.71
N ILE A 9 -16.95 -44.25 -16.39
CA ILE A 9 -17.84 -43.29 -15.72
C ILE A 9 -17.55 -41.85 -16.18
N SER A 10 -16.28 -41.48 -16.33
CA SER A 10 -15.89 -40.15 -16.81
C SER A 10 -16.31 -39.90 -18.27
N LYS A 11 -16.27 -40.93 -19.14
CA LYS A 11 -16.77 -40.81 -20.52
C LYS A 11 -18.29 -40.73 -20.61
N TYR A 12 -19.04 -41.44 -19.77
CA TYR A 12 -20.50 -41.30 -19.75
C TYR A 12 -20.96 -39.99 -19.11
N LEU A 13 -20.21 -39.44 -18.14
CA LEU A 13 -20.49 -38.12 -17.55
C LEU A 13 -20.19 -37.00 -18.54
N LEU A 14 -19.09 -37.10 -19.32
CA LEU A 14 -18.77 -36.15 -20.40
C LEU A 14 -19.76 -36.27 -21.57
N LEU A 15 -20.21 -37.49 -21.91
CA LEU A 15 -21.20 -37.69 -22.96
C LEU A 15 -22.62 -37.29 -22.53
N PHE A 16 -22.97 -37.40 -21.24
CA PHE A 16 -24.20 -36.81 -20.69
C PHE A 16 -24.12 -35.28 -20.66
N LEU A 17 -22.97 -34.68 -20.33
CA LEU A 17 -22.76 -33.24 -20.47
C LEU A 17 -22.83 -32.77 -21.93
N LEU A 18 -22.34 -33.57 -22.89
CA LEU A 18 -22.40 -33.24 -24.33
C LEU A 18 -23.77 -33.49 -24.98
N ILE A 19 -24.58 -34.40 -24.44
CA ILE A 19 -25.97 -34.60 -24.89
C ILE A 19 -26.91 -33.55 -24.26
N LEU A 20 -26.56 -33.00 -23.09
CA LEU A 20 -27.22 -31.81 -22.53
C LEU A 20 -26.85 -30.50 -23.25
N THR A 21 -25.69 -30.42 -23.92
CA THR A 21 -25.35 -29.26 -24.78
C THR A 21 -25.73 -29.45 -26.26
N GLY A 22 -26.15 -30.65 -26.66
CA GLY A 22 -26.57 -30.97 -28.04
C GLY A 22 -28.09 -30.97 -28.27
N ALA A 23 -28.90 -30.78 -27.22
CA ALA A 23 -30.36 -30.76 -27.28
C ALA A 23 -31.00 -29.50 -26.67
N SER A 24 -30.26 -28.40 -26.54
CA SER A 24 -30.82 -27.04 -26.36
C SER A 24 -30.32 -26.03 -27.42
N CYS A 25 -29.85 -26.50 -28.58
CA CYS A 25 -29.70 -25.62 -29.74
C CYS A 25 -31.08 -25.38 -30.40
N ASN A 26 -31.99 -24.83 -29.61
CA ASN A 26 -33.19 -24.11 -30.01
C ASN A 26 -33.53 -23.05 -28.96
N ASP A 27 -32.51 -22.47 -28.34
CA ASP A 27 -32.66 -21.38 -27.38
C ASP A 27 -32.71 -20.06 -28.16
N ASN A 28 -33.93 -19.58 -28.37
CA ASN A 28 -34.21 -18.14 -28.45
C ASN A 28 -33.87 -17.50 -27.09
N ASP A 29 -32.60 -17.53 -26.66
CA ASP A 29 -32.14 -16.95 -25.38
C ASP A 29 -31.80 -15.45 -25.50
N ASP A 30 -32.53 -14.75 -26.36
CA ASP A 30 -32.79 -13.31 -26.21
C ASP A 30 -34.01 -13.08 -25.29
N ALA A 31 -34.45 -14.09 -24.53
CA ALA A 31 -35.44 -13.91 -23.49
C ALA A 31 -34.82 -13.04 -22.38
N GLU A 32 -35.18 -11.76 -22.38
CA GLU A 32 -34.85 -10.83 -21.30
C GLU A 32 -35.21 -11.48 -19.96
N ASP A 33 -34.21 -11.79 -19.13
CA ASP A 33 -34.44 -12.40 -17.82
C ASP A 33 -35.29 -11.43 -17.00
N THR A 34 -36.60 -11.70 -16.90
CA THR A 34 -37.62 -10.83 -16.29
C THR A 34 -37.67 -10.94 -14.77
N SER A 35 -36.87 -11.81 -14.14
CA SER A 35 -36.91 -12.01 -12.69
C SER A 35 -36.50 -10.75 -11.92
N ILE A 36 -37.03 -10.58 -10.71
CA ILE A 36 -36.61 -9.53 -9.78
C ILE A 36 -35.28 -9.93 -9.10
N PRO A 37 -34.47 -8.96 -8.64
CA PRO A 37 -33.28 -9.27 -7.85
C PRO A 37 -33.66 -9.97 -6.54
N VAL A 38 -32.86 -10.95 -6.11
CA VAL A 38 -33.01 -11.65 -4.83
C VAL A 38 -31.71 -11.65 -4.06
N LEU A 39 -31.77 -11.60 -2.73
CA LEU A 39 -30.59 -11.71 -1.87
C LEU A 39 -30.06 -13.16 -1.90
N ILE A 40 -28.78 -13.32 -2.23
CA ILE A 40 -28.09 -14.62 -2.33
C ILE A 40 -27.32 -14.93 -1.05
N SER A 41 -26.62 -13.93 -0.50
CA SER A 41 -25.84 -14.09 0.72
C SER A 41 -25.56 -12.76 1.41
N GLN A 42 -25.19 -12.87 2.68
CA GLN A 42 -24.72 -11.77 3.51
C GLN A 42 -23.48 -12.22 4.30
N ASN A 43 -22.62 -11.28 4.67
CA ASN A 43 -21.42 -11.58 5.47
C ASN A 43 -21.63 -11.50 6.99
N ILE A 44 -22.71 -10.86 7.44
CA ILE A 44 -23.10 -10.72 8.86
C ILE A 44 -24.55 -11.19 8.98
N ASN A 45 -24.82 -12.01 9.99
CA ASN A 45 -26.15 -12.54 10.33
C ASN A 45 -26.73 -11.86 11.56
N ASP A 46 -28.05 -11.98 11.71
CA ASP A 46 -28.77 -11.41 12.83
C ASP A 46 -28.29 -12.02 14.15
N GLY A 47 -27.92 -11.16 15.11
CA GLY A 47 -27.33 -11.52 16.39
C GLY A 47 -25.83 -11.81 16.38
N ASP A 48 -25.13 -11.67 15.24
CA ASP A 48 -23.69 -11.86 15.19
C ASP A 48 -22.95 -10.85 16.08
N VAL A 49 -21.80 -11.29 16.63
CA VAL A 49 -20.83 -10.39 17.26
C VAL A 49 -19.68 -10.22 16.30
N VAL A 50 -19.42 -8.98 15.88
CA VAL A 50 -18.39 -8.63 14.91
C VAL A 50 -17.44 -7.61 15.49
N GLY A 51 -16.29 -7.38 14.83
CA GLY A 51 -15.35 -6.36 15.23
C GLY A 51 -15.97 -4.95 15.36
N PRO A 52 -15.30 -4.03 16.07
CA PRO A 52 -15.81 -2.67 16.30
C PRO A 52 -16.01 -1.84 15.02
N SER A 53 -15.46 -2.32 13.90
CA SER A 53 -15.68 -1.77 12.57
C SER A 53 -15.93 -2.91 11.60
N GLY A 54 -16.19 -2.59 10.34
CA GLY A 54 -16.40 -3.63 9.34
C GLY A 54 -17.27 -3.13 8.22
N TYR A 55 -17.93 -4.07 7.56
CA TYR A 55 -18.92 -3.77 6.57
C TYR A 55 -20.03 -4.81 6.59
N VAL A 56 -21.24 -4.36 6.31
CA VAL A 56 -22.32 -5.23 5.86
C VAL A 56 -22.19 -5.34 4.34
N GLU A 57 -22.06 -6.54 3.81
CA GLU A 57 -22.08 -6.86 2.38
C GLU A 57 -23.25 -7.80 2.09
N LEU A 58 -24.13 -7.35 1.21
CA LEU A 58 -25.26 -8.10 0.66
C LEU A 58 -24.92 -8.44 -0.79
N THR A 59 -24.95 -9.73 -1.15
CA THR A 59 -24.75 -10.20 -2.53
C THR A 59 -26.10 -10.60 -3.12
N PHE A 60 -26.46 -10.04 -4.26
CA PHE A 60 -27.72 -10.28 -4.94
C PHE A 60 -27.56 -11.18 -6.18
N SER A 61 -28.67 -11.66 -6.73
CA SER A 61 -28.69 -12.46 -7.96
C SER A 61 -28.39 -11.67 -9.23
N LYS A 62 -28.41 -10.34 -9.15
CA LYS A 62 -28.27 -9.40 -10.27
C LYS A 62 -27.36 -8.24 -9.88
N ALA A 63 -26.85 -7.54 -10.90
CA ALA A 63 -26.18 -6.26 -10.69
C ALA A 63 -27.18 -5.24 -10.15
N MET A 64 -26.78 -4.56 -9.07
CA MET A 64 -27.64 -3.69 -8.28
C MET A 64 -27.31 -2.21 -8.50
N ARG A 65 -28.25 -1.35 -8.12
CA ARG A 65 -28.10 0.09 -7.91
C ARG A 65 -29.09 0.56 -6.84
N GLN A 66 -28.78 1.67 -6.17
CA GLN A 66 -29.73 2.30 -5.26
C GLN A 66 -30.83 2.99 -6.08
N ALA A 67 -32.09 2.81 -5.67
CA ALA A 67 -33.22 3.45 -6.32
C ALA A 67 -33.20 4.97 -6.06
N PRO A 68 -33.57 5.80 -7.04
CA PRO A 68 -33.69 7.25 -6.83
C PRO A 68 -34.67 7.57 -5.69
N ASP A 69 -34.35 8.62 -4.93
CA ASP A 69 -35.21 9.15 -3.86
C ASP A 69 -35.57 8.13 -2.75
N THR A 70 -34.72 7.12 -2.56
CA THR A 70 -34.85 6.14 -1.47
C THR A 70 -33.69 6.23 -0.49
N GLU A 71 -33.93 5.83 0.76
CA GLU A 71 -32.96 5.87 1.85
C GLU A 71 -32.67 4.45 2.35
N ILE A 72 -31.43 4.25 2.81
CA ILE A 72 -30.95 3.06 3.50
C ILE A 72 -30.46 3.55 4.86
N TYR A 73 -30.65 2.76 5.92
CA TYR A 73 -30.39 3.21 7.28
C TYR A 73 -29.33 2.36 7.98
N PHE A 74 -28.51 3.02 8.79
CA PHE A 74 -27.66 2.38 9.78
C PHE A 74 -27.87 3.07 11.14
N ASN A 75 -28.24 2.32 12.17
CA ASN A 75 -28.61 2.85 13.49
C ASN A 75 -29.66 3.98 13.41
N GLY A 76 -30.62 3.84 12.48
CA GLY A 76 -31.68 4.83 12.20
C GLY A 76 -31.22 6.09 11.45
N GLY A 77 -29.94 6.25 11.14
CA GLY A 77 -29.42 7.35 10.33
C GLY A 77 -29.34 6.97 8.85
N VAL A 78 -29.67 7.90 7.94
CA VAL A 78 -29.57 7.69 6.49
C VAL A 78 -28.10 7.53 6.08
N VAL A 79 -27.80 6.48 5.32
CA VAL A 79 -26.45 6.16 4.84
C VAL A 79 -26.41 5.95 3.34
N ARG A 80 -25.20 6.06 2.78
CA ARG A 80 -24.91 5.69 1.38
C ARG A 80 -24.15 4.37 1.37
N VAL A 81 -24.57 3.49 0.46
CA VAL A 81 -23.93 2.21 0.20
C VAL A 81 -22.99 2.30 -1.00
N SER A 82 -21.92 1.52 -0.98
CA SER A 82 -21.08 1.26 -2.15
C SER A 82 -21.65 0.07 -2.90
N ILE A 83 -21.81 0.18 -4.22
CA ILE A 83 -22.36 -0.89 -5.05
C ILE A 83 -21.36 -1.28 -6.13
N ASN A 84 -20.99 -2.55 -6.16
CA ASN A 84 -20.10 -3.13 -7.16
C ASN A 84 -20.79 -4.36 -7.79
N TYR A 85 -21.39 -4.15 -8.96
CA TYR A 85 -22.24 -5.14 -9.62
C TYR A 85 -23.27 -5.73 -8.63
N GLU A 86 -23.20 -7.02 -8.33
CA GLU A 86 -24.14 -7.72 -7.46
C GLU A 86 -23.95 -7.45 -5.96
N LYS A 87 -22.91 -6.72 -5.56
CA LYS A 87 -22.55 -6.50 -4.16
C LYS A 87 -22.94 -5.11 -3.69
N VAL A 88 -23.77 -5.04 -2.65
CA VAL A 88 -24.13 -3.81 -1.94
C VAL A 88 -23.43 -3.81 -0.59
N ARG A 89 -22.62 -2.79 -0.31
CA ARG A 89 -21.78 -2.72 0.87
C ARG A 89 -21.97 -1.42 1.65
N TYR A 90 -22.16 -1.52 2.97
CA TYR A 90 -22.07 -0.40 3.89
C TYR A 90 -20.92 -0.63 4.88
N THR A 91 -20.02 0.34 5.00
CA THR A 91 -18.90 0.28 5.95
C THR A 91 -19.26 1.02 7.23
N PHE A 92 -19.06 0.39 8.39
CA PHE A 92 -19.21 1.00 9.71
C PHE A 92 -17.87 1.02 10.44
N SER A 93 -17.69 1.99 11.34
CA SER A 93 -16.49 2.12 12.16
C SER A 93 -16.76 2.76 13.51
N GLY A 94 -15.92 2.49 14.51
CA GLY A 94 -16.04 3.09 15.84
C GLY A 94 -17.33 2.68 16.59
N MET A 95 -17.75 1.44 16.42
CA MET A 95 -18.95 0.86 17.03
C MET A 95 -18.65 -0.03 18.24
N GLU A 96 -17.45 0.06 18.80
CA GLU A 96 -17.03 -0.68 20.00
C GLU A 96 -18.08 -0.65 21.12
N ASN A 97 -18.54 -1.84 21.53
CA ASN A 97 -19.58 -2.11 22.52
C ASN A 97 -20.95 -1.49 22.19
N LYS A 98 -21.32 -1.39 20.91
CA LYS A 98 -22.65 -0.91 20.48
C LYS A 98 -23.44 -2.00 19.77
N GLU A 99 -24.73 -2.05 20.05
CA GLU A 99 -25.71 -2.69 19.17
C GLU A 99 -25.83 -1.86 17.89
N CYS A 100 -25.85 -2.55 16.76
CA CYS A 100 -25.92 -1.96 15.43
C CYS A 100 -27.11 -2.52 14.65
N THR A 101 -27.81 -1.65 13.92
CA THR A 101 -28.87 -2.05 12.98
C THR A 101 -28.55 -1.57 11.57
N PHE A 102 -28.81 -2.40 10.56
CA PHE A 102 -28.74 -2.03 9.15
C PHE A 102 -30.06 -2.39 8.46
N GLU A 103 -30.63 -1.41 7.77
CA GLU A 103 -31.99 -1.50 7.23
C GLU A 103 -32.01 -1.06 5.77
N VAL A 104 -32.47 -1.95 4.89
CA VAL A 104 -32.73 -1.66 3.48
C VAL A 104 -34.23 -1.83 3.24
N PRO A 105 -35.01 -0.74 3.16
CA PRO A 105 -36.44 -0.84 2.87
C PRO A 105 -36.70 -1.46 1.50
N ALA A 106 -37.83 -2.17 1.37
CA ALA A 106 -38.32 -2.69 0.10
C ALA A 106 -38.36 -1.56 -0.96
N GLY A 107 -37.77 -1.82 -2.12
CA GLY A 107 -37.66 -0.86 -3.21
C GLY A 107 -36.47 0.12 -3.14
N ALA A 108 -35.69 0.13 -2.05
CA ALA A 108 -34.50 0.99 -1.96
C ALA A 108 -33.34 0.53 -2.88
N LEU A 109 -33.37 -0.73 -3.31
CA LEU A 109 -32.43 -1.28 -4.29
C LEU A 109 -33.20 -1.74 -5.54
N THR A 110 -32.60 -1.50 -6.71
CA THR A 110 -33.09 -2.01 -8.00
C THR A 110 -31.96 -2.69 -8.74
N ASP A 111 -32.31 -3.53 -9.70
CA ASP A 111 -31.34 -3.97 -10.71
C ASP A 111 -31.10 -2.91 -11.79
N MET A 112 -30.25 -3.23 -12.76
CA MET A 112 -29.93 -2.32 -13.86
C MET A 112 -31.11 -2.01 -14.80
N GLN A 113 -32.15 -2.85 -14.80
CA GLN A 113 -33.39 -2.65 -15.56
C GLN A 113 -34.44 -1.87 -14.75
N GLY A 114 -34.20 -1.61 -13.47
CA GLY A 114 -35.09 -0.83 -12.59
C GLY A 114 -36.12 -1.66 -11.84
N ARG A 115 -35.97 -2.98 -11.80
CA ARG A 115 -36.82 -3.85 -10.99
C ARG A 115 -36.37 -3.81 -9.55
N ALA A 116 -37.31 -3.55 -8.64
CA ALA A 116 -37.06 -3.44 -7.22
C ALA A 116 -36.71 -4.80 -6.60
N TYR A 117 -35.81 -4.79 -5.64
CA TYR A 117 -35.81 -5.77 -4.56
C TYR A 117 -37.01 -5.45 -3.67
N ASP A 118 -37.95 -6.38 -3.55
CA ASP A 118 -39.30 -6.13 -3.02
C ASP A 118 -39.49 -6.56 -1.56
N GLU A 119 -38.41 -6.91 -0.87
CA GLU A 119 -38.42 -7.29 0.54
C GLU A 119 -37.72 -6.23 1.40
N ASP A 120 -38.23 -6.03 2.62
CA ASP A 120 -37.51 -5.29 3.65
C ASP A 120 -36.37 -6.16 4.19
N PHE A 121 -35.17 -5.59 4.24
CA PHE A 121 -34.03 -6.21 4.91
C PHE A 121 -33.76 -5.49 6.24
N PHE A 122 -33.70 -6.26 7.32
CA PHE A 122 -33.31 -5.79 8.65
C PHE A 122 -32.26 -6.72 9.23
N LEU A 123 -31.19 -6.13 9.78
CA LEU A 123 -30.09 -6.84 10.41
C LEU A 123 -29.75 -6.16 11.74
N SER A 124 -29.69 -6.91 12.83
CA SER A 124 -29.17 -6.47 14.13
C SER A 124 -27.91 -7.26 14.50
N PHE A 125 -26.87 -6.59 14.98
CA PHE A 125 -25.62 -7.25 15.40
C PHE A 125 -24.89 -6.42 16.48
N THR A 126 -24.02 -7.06 17.26
CA THR A 126 -23.20 -6.38 18.27
C THR A 126 -21.79 -6.13 17.72
N ALA A 127 -21.31 -4.89 17.75
CA ALA A 127 -19.94 -4.56 17.40
C ALA A 127 -19.07 -4.51 18.68
N LYS A 128 -18.10 -5.42 18.80
CA LYS A 128 -17.26 -5.57 19.99
C LYS A 128 -15.92 -6.22 19.65
N SER A 129 -14.85 -5.74 20.29
CA SER A 129 -13.54 -6.39 20.21
C SER A 129 -13.56 -7.83 20.75
N GLU A 130 -12.74 -8.72 20.15
CA GLU A 130 -12.64 -10.15 20.52
C GLU A 130 -12.00 -10.40 21.89
N ILE A 131 -11.40 -9.36 22.45
CA ILE A 131 -10.79 -9.38 23.77
C ILE A 131 -11.36 -8.27 24.65
N SER A 132 -11.43 -8.56 25.94
CA SER A 132 -11.53 -7.55 27.01
C SER A 132 -10.23 -7.56 27.81
N GLY A 133 -9.53 -6.43 27.82
CA GLY A 133 -8.22 -6.23 28.45
C GLY A 133 -7.86 -4.74 28.54
N GLY A 134 -6.90 -4.41 29.40
CA GLY A 134 -6.48 -3.02 29.65
C GLY A 134 -5.38 -2.54 28.71
N GLY A 135 -5.40 -1.24 28.39
CA GLY A 135 -4.30 -0.55 27.73
C GLY A 135 -4.35 -0.56 26.19
N LYS A 136 -3.85 0.52 25.60
CA LYS A 136 -3.68 0.68 24.15
C LYS A 136 -2.22 0.98 23.87
N VAL A 137 -1.67 0.34 22.84
CA VAL A 137 -0.30 0.57 22.35
C VAL A 137 -0.28 1.38 21.04
N PHE A 138 -1.39 1.34 20.29
CA PHE A 138 -1.63 2.15 19.10
C PHE A 138 -2.81 3.10 19.32
N ASP A 139 -2.74 4.28 18.71
CA ASP A 139 -3.79 5.30 18.78
C ASP A 139 -5.00 4.92 17.91
N ALA A 140 -4.75 4.18 16.82
CA ALA A 140 -5.78 3.62 15.95
C ALA A 140 -5.33 2.29 15.32
N ILE A 141 -6.30 1.42 15.06
CA ILE A 141 -6.13 0.15 14.36
C ILE A 141 -6.90 0.17 13.04
N VAL A 142 -6.23 -0.21 11.96
CA VAL A 142 -6.84 -0.41 10.64
C VAL A 142 -6.80 -1.89 10.28
N ASP A 143 -7.97 -2.48 10.03
CA ASP A 143 -8.10 -3.84 9.50
C ASP A 143 -9.20 -3.87 8.44
N SER A 144 -8.81 -4.15 7.20
CA SER A 144 -9.73 -4.31 6.06
C SER A 144 -10.86 -5.33 6.27
N LYS A 145 -10.70 -6.25 7.23
CA LYS A 145 -11.71 -7.27 7.59
C LYS A 145 -12.69 -6.82 8.68
N GLY A 146 -12.46 -5.66 9.30
CA GLY A 146 -13.35 -5.07 10.32
C GLY A 146 -12.90 -5.23 11.77
N ASN A 147 -11.87 -6.00 12.06
CA ASN A 147 -11.52 -6.26 13.47
C ASN A 147 -10.85 -5.07 14.19
N GLY A 148 -10.54 -3.99 13.45
CA GLY A 148 -9.91 -2.76 13.97
C GLY A 148 -10.88 -1.60 14.22
N ASP A 149 -10.34 -0.44 14.59
CA ASP A 149 -11.09 0.82 14.74
C ASP A 149 -11.58 1.38 13.39
N TYR A 150 -10.93 0.99 12.29
CA TYR A 150 -11.28 1.39 10.92
C TYR A 150 -10.99 0.26 9.93
N THR A 151 -11.66 0.28 8.78
CA THR A 151 -11.42 -0.65 7.66
C THR A 151 -10.56 -0.06 6.54
N THR A 152 -10.34 1.27 6.56
CA THR A 152 -9.55 2.01 5.58
C THR A 152 -8.57 2.93 6.28
N LEU A 153 -7.42 3.17 5.64
CA LEU A 153 -6.40 4.08 6.17
C LEU A 153 -6.91 5.52 6.12
N GLN A 154 -7.59 5.91 5.05
CA GLN A 154 -8.11 7.27 4.93
C GLN A 154 -9.11 7.61 6.04
N ALA A 155 -9.94 6.66 6.48
CA ALA A 155 -10.86 6.88 7.61
C ALA A 155 -10.09 7.13 8.92
N ALA A 156 -9.07 6.31 9.22
CA ALA A 156 -8.23 6.49 10.40
C ALA A 156 -7.51 7.86 10.38
N ILE A 157 -6.96 8.25 9.22
CA ILE A 157 -6.31 9.55 9.04
C ILE A 157 -7.31 10.70 9.18
N ASN A 158 -8.52 10.57 8.65
CA ASN A 158 -9.56 11.59 8.77
C ASN A 158 -10.04 11.81 10.21
N ALA A 159 -9.98 10.77 11.05
CA ALA A 159 -10.36 10.85 12.46
C ALA A 159 -9.39 11.67 13.32
N ILE A 160 -8.16 11.95 12.82
CA ILE A 160 -7.20 12.84 13.48
C ILE A 160 -7.67 14.30 13.30
N THR A 161 -8.44 14.77 14.27
CA THR A 161 -9.01 16.14 14.27
C THR A 161 -8.10 17.16 14.93
N THR A 162 -7.26 16.73 15.88
CA THR A 162 -6.25 17.55 16.55
C THR A 162 -4.88 17.22 15.97
N PRO A 163 -4.13 18.21 15.44
CA PRO A 163 -2.77 17.99 14.96
C PRO A 163 -1.88 17.35 16.04
N PRO A 164 -1.27 16.18 15.78
CA PRO A 164 -0.39 15.54 16.74
C PRO A 164 0.86 16.38 17.00
N THR A 165 1.37 16.36 18.24
CA THR A 165 2.65 17.01 18.62
C THR A 165 3.76 16.00 18.93
N SER A 166 3.45 14.71 18.76
CA SER A 166 4.30 13.54 18.97
C SER A 166 3.75 12.41 18.09
N PRO A 167 4.48 11.30 17.89
CA PRO A 167 4.02 10.18 17.07
C PRO A 167 2.58 9.75 17.38
N TYR A 168 1.72 9.78 16.36
CA TYR A 168 0.38 9.19 16.37
C TYR A 168 0.46 7.87 15.60
N LYS A 169 0.44 6.74 16.33
CA LYS A 169 0.76 5.42 15.81
C LYS A 169 -0.50 4.72 15.34
N ILE A 170 -0.57 4.43 14.04
CA ILE A 170 -1.66 3.67 13.42
C ILE A 170 -1.12 2.28 13.05
N PHE A 171 -1.65 1.24 13.68
CA PHE A 171 -1.35 -0.14 13.27
C PHE A 171 -2.24 -0.55 12.10
N ILE A 172 -1.66 -1.23 11.11
CA ILE A 172 -2.37 -1.70 9.92
C ILE A 172 -2.19 -3.21 9.82
N ALA A 173 -3.29 -3.94 10.00
CA ALA A 173 -3.31 -5.40 9.89
C ALA A 173 -3.09 -5.85 8.45
N ASN A 174 -2.57 -7.07 8.28
CA ASN A 174 -2.40 -7.69 6.97
C ASN A 174 -3.71 -7.69 6.17
N GLY A 175 -3.64 -7.15 4.95
CA GLY A 175 -4.80 -6.88 4.12
C GLY A 175 -4.45 -6.13 2.85
N THR A 176 -5.38 -6.13 1.89
CA THR A 176 -5.28 -5.33 0.67
C THR A 176 -6.25 -4.16 0.77
N TYR A 177 -5.71 -2.96 0.78
CA TYR A 177 -6.40 -1.69 0.91
C TYR A 177 -6.46 -1.02 -0.47
N ASN A 178 -7.60 -1.18 -1.15
CA ASN A 178 -7.83 -0.62 -2.50
C ASN A 178 -8.28 0.84 -2.40
N GLU A 179 -7.37 1.72 -2.00
CA GLU A 179 -7.63 3.14 -1.78
C GLU A 179 -6.40 3.98 -2.14
N CYS A 180 -6.64 5.24 -2.54
CA CYS A 180 -5.63 6.29 -2.44
C CYS A 180 -5.72 6.95 -1.05
N VAL A 181 -4.56 7.28 -0.48
CA VAL A 181 -4.41 7.85 0.86
C VAL A 181 -3.77 9.23 0.78
N ARG A 182 -4.32 10.19 1.53
CA ARG A 182 -3.79 11.55 1.69
C ARG A 182 -3.60 11.89 3.17
N ILE A 183 -2.36 12.23 3.54
CA ILE A 183 -2.04 12.78 4.86
C ILE A 183 -1.78 14.26 4.72
N ASN A 184 -2.82 15.07 4.96
CA ASN A 184 -2.78 16.53 4.83
C ASN A 184 -1.73 17.18 5.75
N LYS A 185 -1.24 18.35 5.34
CA LYS A 185 -0.22 19.15 6.04
C LYS A 185 -0.51 19.44 7.53
N ASN A 186 -1.77 19.48 7.93
CA ASN A 186 -2.16 19.71 9.33
C ASN A 186 -2.08 18.47 10.23
N LYS A 187 -1.50 17.35 9.75
CA LYS A 187 -1.35 16.10 10.51
C LYS A 187 0.12 15.65 10.58
N PRO A 188 1.00 16.43 11.23
CA PRO A 188 2.38 16.00 11.44
C PRO A 188 2.45 14.77 12.37
N PHE A 189 3.59 14.09 12.40
CA PHE A 189 3.87 12.95 13.28
C PHE A 189 2.95 11.73 13.10
N VAL A 190 2.32 11.58 11.93
CA VAL A 190 1.58 10.34 11.63
C VAL A 190 2.57 9.21 11.34
N HIS A 191 2.49 8.14 12.15
CA HIS A 191 3.31 6.94 12.03
C HIS A 191 2.44 5.76 11.59
N LEU A 192 2.70 5.20 10.40
CA LEU A 192 1.97 4.04 9.88
C LEU A 192 2.79 2.76 10.09
N ILE A 193 2.28 1.84 10.92
CA ILE A 193 2.98 0.62 11.32
C ILE A 193 2.24 -0.58 10.77
N GLY A 194 2.75 -1.19 9.70
CA GLY A 194 2.16 -2.40 9.13
C GLY A 194 2.49 -3.64 9.93
N GLU A 195 1.59 -4.62 9.92
CA GLU A 195 1.83 -5.95 10.48
C GLU A 195 2.97 -6.67 9.77
N SER A 196 3.05 -6.54 8.44
CA SER A 196 4.16 -7.06 7.65
C SER A 196 4.22 -6.35 6.30
N ARG A 197 5.45 -6.15 5.77
CA ARG A 197 5.66 -5.52 4.47
C ARG A 197 4.86 -6.19 3.36
N ASP A 198 4.93 -7.51 3.28
CA ASP A 198 4.35 -8.25 2.15
C ASP A 198 2.84 -8.51 2.33
N GLY A 199 2.33 -8.42 3.55
CA GLY A 199 0.92 -8.63 3.88
C GLY A 199 0.07 -7.35 3.92
N VAL A 200 0.66 -6.18 4.15
CA VAL A 200 -0.05 -4.87 4.09
C VAL A 200 0.17 -4.22 2.72
N LYS A 201 -0.88 -4.17 1.90
CA LYS A 201 -0.82 -3.62 0.54
C LYS A 201 -1.79 -2.45 0.37
N ILE A 202 -1.27 -1.24 0.28
CA ILE A 202 -2.03 -0.04 -0.12
C ILE A 202 -1.89 0.09 -1.63
N GLN A 203 -2.99 0.00 -2.38
CA GLN A 203 -2.92 -0.08 -3.82
C GLN A 203 -4.07 0.63 -4.54
N PHE A 204 -3.76 1.22 -5.68
CA PHE A 204 -4.74 1.76 -6.61
C PHE A 204 -4.15 1.87 -8.02
N ALA A 205 -4.99 1.91 -9.06
CA ALA A 205 -4.55 2.18 -10.44
C ALA A 205 -4.83 3.64 -10.80
N VAL A 206 -3.79 4.48 -10.82
CA VAL A 206 -3.91 5.91 -11.16
C VAL A 206 -2.66 6.40 -11.88
N ASN A 207 -2.80 7.31 -12.85
CA ASN A 207 -1.69 8.03 -13.44
C ASN A 207 -2.00 9.53 -13.52
N ARG A 208 -0.96 10.33 -13.81
CA ARG A 208 -1.08 11.79 -13.94
C ARG A 208 -0.78 12.30 -15.35
N VAL A 209 -0.96 11.46 -16.36
CA VAL A 209 -0.74 11.85 -17.75
C VAL A 209 -1.87 12.80 -18.17
N ASP A 210 -1.52 14.05 -18.44
CA ASP A 210 -2.44 15.09 -18.93
C ASP A 210 -2.38 15.17 -20.47
N ASP A 211 -2.80 14.08 -21.11
CA ASP A 211 -2.94 13.99 -22.57
C ASP A 211 -4.17 13.15 -22.90
N SER A 212 -5.28 13.83 -23.21
CA SER A 212 -6.54 13.18 -23.56
C SER A 212 -6.51 12.39 -24.87
N SER A 213 -5.47 12.57 -25.69
CA SER A 213 -5.27 11.78 -26.92
C SER A 213 -4.60 10.42 -26.65
N ASN A 214 -3.99 10.23 -25.47
CA ASN A 214 -3.31 8.99 -25.12
C ASN A 214 -4.31 7.91 -24.67
N ALA A 215 -4.72 7.06 -25.60
CA ALA A 215 -5.70 6.00 -25.34
C ALA A 215 -5.26 4.97 -24.27
N THR A 216 -3.96 4.88 -23.94
CA THR A 216 -3.44 3.93 -22.95
C THR A 216 -3.52 4.49 -21.53
N SER A 217 -3.10 5.74 -21.33
CA SER A 217 -3.05 6.38 -20.01
C SER A 217 -4.32 7.14 -19.66
N TRP A 218 -4.97 7.79 -20.63
CA TRP A 218 -6.16 8.61 -20.40
C TRP A 218 -7.27 7.90 -19.62
N PRO A 219 -7.59 6.61 -19.86
CA PRO A 219 -8.62 5.90 -19.08
C PRO A 219 -8.35 5.80 -17.57
N TYR A 220 -7.10 5.95 -17.14
CA TYR A 220 -6.66 5.88 -15.73
C TYR A 220 -6.10 7.21 -15.22
N SER A 221 -6.10 8.26 -16.04
CA SER A 221 -5.59 9.57 -15.65
C SER A 221 -6.50 10.21 -14.62
N ILE A 222 -5.92 10.80 -13.58
CA ILE A 222 -6.67 11.58 -12.59
C ILE A 222 -7.34 12.81 -13.23
N PHE A 223 -6.89 13.27 -14.41
CA PHE A 223 -7.50 14.38 -15.15
C PHE A 223 -8.72 13.96 -15.99
N ASN A 224 -8.95 12.66 -16.17
CA ASN A 224 -10.13 12.14 -16.84
C ASN A 224 -11.24 11.88 -15.81
N GLU A 225 -12.31 12.66 -15.85
CA GLU A 225 -13.49 12.52 -14.96
C GLU A 225 -14.10 11.11 -14.95
N ASN A 226 -13.89 10.33 -16.01
CA ASN A 226 -14.41 8.98 -16.15
C ASN A 226 -13.45 7.88 -15.64
N SER A 227 -12.24 8.23 -15.19
CA SER A 227 -11.26 7.25 -14.70
C SER A 227 -11.73 6.59 -13.39
N PRO A 228 -11.24 5.37 -13.07
CA PRO A 228 -11.57 4.71 -11.81
C PRO A 228 -11.30 5.57 -10.57
N ALA A 229 -10.20 6.34 -10.57
CA ALA A 229 -9.87 7.24 -9.46
C ALA A 229 -10.89 8.36 -9.30
N ARG A 230 -11.30 8.99 -10.41
CA ARG A 230 -12.29 10.08 -10.38
C ARG A 230 -13.68 9.59 -10.01
N LYS A 231 -14.07 8.41 -10.48
CA LYS A 231 -15.32 7.73 -10.06
C LYS A 231 -15.31 7.30 -8.60
N ALA A 232 -14.13 7.00 -8.04
CA ALA A 232 -13.96 6.74 -6.61
C ALA A 232 -13.98 8.00 -5.73
N GLY A 233 -14.11 9.20 -6.34
CA GLY A 233 -14.24 10.47 -5.62
C GLY A 233 -12.92 11.19 -5.32
N TYR A 234 -11.79 10.71 -5.84
CA TYR A 234 -10.51 11.41 -5.69
C TYR A 234 -10.45 12.66 -6.56
N SER A 235 -9.88 13.75 -6.03
CA SER A 235 -9.65 14.98 -6.79
C SER A 235 -8.36 14.88 -7.62
N GLU A 236 -8.17 15.83 -8.55
CA GLU A 236 -6.94 15.96 -9.35
C GLU A 236 -5.66 16.15 -8.52
N GLU A 237 -5.81 16.60 -7.26
CA GLU A 237 -4.69 16.71 -6.32
C GLU A 237 -4.16 15.33 -5.89
N GLN A 238 -5.01 14.30 -5.84
CA GLN A 238 -4.63 12.92 -5.50
C GLN A 238 -4.05 12.19 -6.72
N ASN A 239 -2.94 12.70 -7.25
CA ASN A 239 -2.29 12.17 -8.45
C ASN A 239 -1.28 11.04 -8.16
N THR A 240 -1.52 10.27 -7.10
CA THR A 240 -0.66 9.19 -6.58
C THR A 240 -1.50 8.25 -5.71
N VAL A 241 -0.99 7.05 -5.43
CA VAL A 241 -1.63 6.14 -4.46
C VAL A 241 -1.51 6.71 -3.04
N VAL A 242 -0.32 7.11 -2.61
CA VAL A 242 -0.12 7.74 -1.30
C VAL A 242 0.47 9.14 -1.46
N LEU A 243 -0.23 10.14 -0.94
CA LEU A 243 0.16 11.55 -0.93
C LEU A 243 0.41 12.02 0.50
N ILE A 244 1.68 12.29 0.82
CA ILE A 244 2.12 12.78 2.12
C ILE A 244 2.41 14.26 2.04
N GLU A 245 1.60 15.03 2.76
CA GLU A 245 1.64 16.48 2.81
C GLU A 245 2.12 17.02 4.17
N ALA A 246 2.42 16.17 5.14
CA ALA A 246 2.80 16.54 6.50
C ALA A 246 4.29 16.33 6.81
N THR A 247 4.81 17.06 7.79
CA THR A 247 6.16 16.82 8.36
C THR A 247 6.16 15.63 9.31
N ASP A 248 7.36 15.11 9.62
CA ASP A 248 7.56 14.07 10.63
C ASP A 248 6.80 12.77 10.35
N PHE A 249 6.60 12.46 9.07
CA PHE A 249 5.94 11.23 8.67
C PHE A 249 6.91 10.05 8.79
N TYR A 250 6.40 8.95 9.35
CA TYR A 250 7.10 7.67 9.37
C TYR A 250 6.17 6.55 8.90
N ALA A 251 6.72 5.58 8.17
CA ALA A 251 6.02 4.31 7.96
C ALA A 251 6.98 3.13 7.95
N GLU A 252 6.51 1.99 8.45
CA GLU A 252 7.23 0.73 8.36
C GLU A 252 6.36 -0.46 8.02
N ASN A 253 6.97 -1.47 7.39
CA ASN A 253 6.33 -2.75 7.07
C ASN A 253 5.07 -2.60 6.20
N ILE A 254 5.11 -1.74 5.18
CA ILE A 254 3.98 -1.48 4.27
C ILE A 254 4.43 -1.57 2.81
N SER A 255 3.56 -2.12 1.96
CA SER A 255 3.66 -2.03 0.50
C SER A 255 2.74 -0.94 -0.06
N ILE A 256 3.29 -0.02 -0.85
CA ILE A 256 2.57 1.01 -1.61
C ILE A 256 2.73 0.71 -3.10
N ILE A 257 1.62 0.35 -3.76
CA ILE A 257 1.64 -0.22 -5.10
C ILE A 257 0.72 0.59 -6.02
N ASN A 258 1.29 1.26 -7.02
CA ASN A 258 0.50 1.79 -8.12
C ASN A 258 0.29 0.71 -9.18
N LEU A 259 -0.91 0.15 -9.19
CA LEU A 259 -1.32 -0.92 -10.10
C LEU A 259 -1.30 -0.50 -11.56
N TYR A 260 -1.31 0.81 -11.88
CA TYR A 260 -1.18 1.26 -13.27
C TYR A 260 0.17 0.83 -13.87
N GLY A 261 1.27 1.09 -13.15
CA GLY A 261 2.62 0.74 -13.59
C GLY A 261 3.06 -0.66 -13.20
N ALA A 262 2.58 -1.19 -12.08
CA ALA A 262 2.99 -2.51 -11.59
C ALA A 262 2.71 -3.62 -12.63
N PHE A 263 3.65 -4.55 -12.83
CA PHE A 263 3.44 -5.68 -13.73
C PHE A 263 2.62 -6.80 -13.07
N SER A 264 1.66 -7.34 -13.82
CA SER A 264 0.72 -8.38 -13.37
C SER A 264 1.36 -9.70 -12.95
N ASN A 265 2.54 -10.03 -13.50
CA ASN A 265 3.30 -11.23 -13.15
C ASN A 265 3.99 -11.12 -11.77
N ARG A 266 4.10 -9.91 -11.21
CA ARG A 266 4.73 -9.64 -9.91
C ARG A 266 3.70 -9.19 -8.87
N HIS A 267 2.69 -8.44 -9.30
CA HIS A 267 1.70 -7.84 -8.41
C HIS A 267 0.29 -8.08 -8.95
N THR A 268 -0.53 -8.79 -8.17
CA THR A 268 -1.94 -9.07 -8.51
C THR A 268 -2.69 -7.77 -8.79
N GLY A 269 -3.33 -7.67 -9.96
CA GLY A 269 -4.06 -6.48 -10.39
C GLY A 269 -3.21 -5.43 -11.12
N GLY A 270 -1.90 -5.63 -11.24
CA GLY A 270 -1.01 -4.77 -12.01
C GLY A 270 -1.36 -4.73 -13.51
N LEU A 271 -1.27 -3.56 -14.13
CA LEU A 271 -1.63 -3.32 -15.52
C LEU A 271 -0.42 -3.24 -16.46
N GLY A 272 0.80 -3.06 -15.93
CA GLY A 272 2.04 -2.97 -16.70
C GLY A 272 2.03 -1.87 -17.76
N LYS A 273 1.40 -0.72 -17.47
CA LYS A 273 1.24 0.38 -18.43
C LYS A 273 2.33 1.44 -18.25
N ASN A 274 2.71 2.05 -19.37
CA ASN A 274 3.68 3.15 -19.40
C ASN A 274 3.00 4.51 -19.13
N GLY A 275 3.75 5.47 -18.60
CA GLY A 275 3.29 6.82 -18.25
C GLY A 275 3.47 7.11 -16.76
N GLN A 276 3.53 8.40 -16.40
CA GLN A 276 3.81 8.85 -15.03
C GLN A 276 2.74 8.38 -14.05
N ALA A 277 3.11 7.53 -13.10
CA ALA A 277 2.20 6.88 -12.17
C ALA A 277 2.86 6.70 -10.80
N GLU A 278 2.83 7.74 -9.99
CA GLU A 278 3.41 7.73 -8.66
C GLU A 278 2.71 6.73 -7.74
N ALA A 279 3.50 5.90 -7.06
CA ALA A 279 3.03 5.16 -5.89
C ALA A 279 3.03 6.06 -4.66
N LEU A 280 4.06 6.91 -4.54
CA LEU A 280 4.27 7.77 -3.39
C LEU A 280 4.69 9.18 -3.82
N ILE A 281 4.11 10.18 -3.18
CA ILE A 281 4.59 11.56 -3.19
C ILE A 281 4.75 12.03 -1.76
N ASN A 282 5.89 12.64 -1.43
CA ASN A 282 6.07 13.39 -0.18
C ASN A 282 6.38 14.85 -0.47
N ARG A 283 5.85 15.75 0.38
CA ARG A 283 5.87 17.20 0.13
C ARG A 283 6.45 18.10 1.22
N GLU A 284 6.68 17.57 2.42
CA GLU A 284 7.30 18.29 3.53
C GLU A 284 8.58 17.58 4.02
N ASP A 285 9.35 18.27 4.87
CA ASP A 285 10.60 17.80 5.48
C ASP A 285 10.33 16.68 6.51
N ARG A 286 11.38 15.94 6.85
CA ARG A 286 11.37 14.89 7.88
C ARG A 286 10.47 13.70 7.50
N PHE A 287 10.68 13.18 6.29
CA PHE A 287 10.00 11.98 5.78
C PHE A 287 10.86 10.72 6.01
N ALA A 288 10.29 9.64 6.56
CA ALA A 288 11.02 8.39 6.75
C ALA A 288 10.23 7.12 6.40
N LEU A 289 10.92 6.12 5.85
CA LEU A 289 10.40 4.77 5.60
C LEU A 289 11.39 3.69 6.08
N ASN A 290 10.86 2.59 6.63
CA ASN A 290 11.63 1.41 7.03
C ASN A 290 10.97 0.12 6.55
N ASN A 291 11.72 -0.77 5.90
CA ASN A 291 11.18 -2.05 5.43
C ASN A 291 9.88 -1.91 4.62
N CYS A 292 9.84 -0.94 3.71
CA CYS A 292 8.69 -0.68 2.86
C CYS A 292 8.93 -1.19 1.43
N LEU A 293 7.86 -1.44 0.70
CA LEU A 293 7.89 -1.79 -0.72
C LEU A 293 7.17 -0.69 -1.52
N LEU A 294 7.85 -0.04 -2.46
CA LEU A 294 7.28 0.94 -3.38
C LEU A 294 7.29 0.37 -4.80
N VAL A 295 6.14 0.36 -5.48
CA VAL A 295 6.01 -0.28 -6.80
C VAL A 295 5.23 0.59 -7.76
N SER A 296 5.81 0.85 -8.93
CA SER A 296 5.12 1.33 -10.12
C SER A 296 5.96 1.02 -11.37
N TYR A 297 5.92 1.88 -12.39
CA TYR A 297 6.72 1.81 -13.60
C TYR A 297 7.49 3.12 -13.84
N GLN A 298 6.81 4.18 -14.26
CA GLN A 298 7.42 5.50 -14.39
C GLN A 298 7.06 6.36 -13.17
N ASP A 299 8.06 7.06 -12.62
CA ASP A 299 7.93 8.01 -11.51
C ASP A 299 7.41 7.35 -10.20
N THR A 300 7.83 6.13 -9.84
CA THR A 300 7.35 5.41 -8.63
C THR A 300 7.30 6.27 -7.36
N TRP A 301 8.34 7.05 -7.09
CA TRP A 301 8.42 7.96 -5.95
C TRP A 301 8.82 9.38 -6.36
N TRP A 302 7.99 10.35 -6.02
CA TRP A 302 8.26 11.77 -6.24
C TRP A 302 8.55 12.51 -4.92
N THR A 303 9.78 12.99 -4.76
CA THR A 303 10.17 13.89 -3.66
C THR A 303 9.90 15.35 -4.07
N ARG A 304 8.68 15.84 -3.78
CA ARG A 304 8.15 17.10 -4.33
C ARG A 304 7.79 18.11 -3.25
N TYR A 305 8.72 18.95 -2.87
CA TYR A 305 8.49 19.95 -1.84
C TYR A 305 7.73 21.19 -2.36
N TRP A 306 6.90 21.82 -1.51
CA TRP A 306 6.21 23.06 -1.89
C TRP A 306 7.13 24.26 -1.98
N ASN A 307 8.18 24.27 -1.17
CA ASN A 307 9.20 25.29 -1.17
C ASN A 307 10.56 24.62 -1.36
N ASN A 308 11.44 25.28 -2.11
CA ASN A 308 12.80 24.81 -2.38
C ASN A 308 13.82 25.85 -1.89
N THR A 309 13.44 26.59 -0.83
CA THR A 309 14.27 27.62 -0.20
C THR A 309 14.92 27.13 1.09
N THR A 310 14.42 26.03 1.65
CA THR A 310 15.02 25.32 2.77
C THR A 310 15.27 23.86 2.38
N PRO A 311 16.33 23.21 2.89
CA PRO A 311 16.54 21.79 2.68
C PRO A 311 15.35 20.98 3.20
N HIS A 312 14.94 19.98 2.44
CA HIS A 312 14.00 18.97 2.89
C HIS A 312 14.67 17.61 2.83
N ARG A 313 14.45 16.81 3.87
CA ARG A 313 15.12 15.54 4.09
C ARG A 313 14.15 14.38 3.95
N ALA A 314 14.63 13.31 3.35
CA ALA A 314 13.96 12.02 3.33
C ALA A 314 14.96 10.90 3.67
N TYR A 315 14.56 9.98 4.53
CA TYR A 315 15.37 8.83 4.92
C TYR A 315 14.63 7.51 4.66
N VAL A 316 15.19 6.66 3.80
CA VAL A 316 14.62 5.35 3.48
C VAL A 316 15.62 4.26 3.85
N TYR A 317 15.18 3.28 4.61
CA TYR A 317 16.02 2.19 5.08
C TYR A 317 15.40 0.82 4.80
N ASN A 318 16.25 -0.17 4.50
CA ASN A 318 15.87 -1.58 4.38
C ASN A 318 14.69 -1.84 3.42
N SER A 319 14.51 -1.02 2.40
CA SER A 319 13.30 -0.98 1.59
C SER A 319 13.52 -1.53 0.18
N TRP A 320 12.43 -1.80 -0.53
CA TRP A 320 12.43 -2.20 -1.92
C TRP A 320 11.73 -1.14 -2.77
N ILE A 321 12.40 -0.65 -3.81
CA ILE A 321 11.87 0.37 -4.72
C ILE A 321 11.92 -0.18 -6.14
N GLU A 322 10.74 -0.36 -6.74
CA GLU A 322 10.55 -0.99 -8.04
C GLU A 322 10.03 0.01 -9.08
N GLY A 323 10.64 0.01 -10.27
CA GLY A 323 10.23 0.85 -11.38
C GLY A 323 11.10 0.65 -12.62
N HIS A 324 10.84 1.46 -13.65
CA HIS A 324 11.53 1.46 -14.93
C HIS A 324 12.09 2.84 -15.25
N THR A 325 11.26 3.86 -15.48
CA THR A 325 11.72 5.18 -15.92
C THR A 325 11.62 6.20 -14.80
N ASP A 326 12.72 6.88 -14.50
CA ASP A 326 12.79 8.01 -13.55
C ASP A 326 12.13 7.70 -12.20
N TYR A 327 12.21 6.44 -11.75
CA TYR A 327 11.28 5.98 -10.73
C TYR A 327 11.54 6.55 -9.34
N ILE A 328 12.67 7.23 -9.11
CA ILE A 328 12.82 8.22 -8.05
C ILE A 328 13.16 9.58 -8.67
N TRP A 329 12.31 10.57 -8.45
CA TRP A 329 12.53 11.89 -9.05
C TRP A 329 12.07 13.04 -8.14
N GLY A 330 12.53 14.26 -8.47
CA GLY A 330 12.29 15.44 -7.64
C GLY A 330 13.55 16.01 -7.00
N SER A 331 13.42 16.65 -5.84
CA SER A 331 14.50 17.37 -5.15
C SER A 331 14.68 16.87 -3.71
N GLY A 332 15.50 17.55 -2.90
CA GLY A 332 15.74 17.22 -1.48
C GLY A 332 17.08 16.54 -1.21
N ASP A 333 17.44 16.55 0.07
CA ASP A 333 18.52 15.77 0.64
C ASP A 333 17.97 14.39 1.04
N VAL A 334 18.00 13.46 0.09
CA VAL A 334 17.40 12.13 0.19
C VAL A 334 18.50 11.10 0.44
N LEU A 335 18.42 10.40 1.57
CA LEU A 335 19.32 9.31 1.91
C LEU A 335 18.57 7.99 1.87
N ILE A 336 19.02 7.08 1.01
CA ILE A 336 18.49 5.71 0.90
C ILE A 336 19.60 4.74 1.31
N GLU A 337 19.39 4.00 2.40
CA GLU A 337 20.37 3.05 2.95
C GLU A 337 19.85 1.60 2.91
N ASN A 338 20.76 0.65 2.69
CA ASN A 338 20.50 -0.80 2.80
C ASN A 338 19.25 -1.28 2.03
N SER A 339 18.99 -0.69 0.86
CA SER A 339 17.75 -0.91 0.11
C SER A 339 18.02 -1.60 -1.22
N THR A 340 16.97 -2.20 -1.80
CA THR A 340 17.02 -2.82 -3.12
C THR A 340 16.25 -1.98 -4.14
N PHE A 341 16.92 -1.70 -5.25
CA PHE A 341 16.37 -1.05 -6.43
C PHE A 341 16.06 -2.12 -7.48
N TYR A 342 14.80 -2.28 -7.85
CA TYR A 342 14.37 -3.30 -8.80
C TYR A 342 13.92 -2.69 -10.12
N ASN A 343 14.74 -2.90 -11.15
CA ASN A 343 14.53 -2.40 -12.50
C ASN A 343 13.62 -3.37 -13.27
N THR A 344 12.41 -2.94 -13.57
CA THR A 344 11.43 -3.77 -14.25
C THR A 344 11.29 -3.35 -15.70
N GLY A 345 11.08 -4.29 -16.63
CA GLY A 345 11.09 -4.02 -18.07
C GLY A 345 11.87 -5.09 -18.82
N ASN A 346 12.14 -4.85 -20.11
CA ASN A 346 12.95 -5.76 -20.93
C ASN A 346 13.65 -5.07 -22.13
N ASP A 347 13.62 -3.73 -22.19
CA ASP A 347 14.14 -2.95 -23.32
C ASP A 347 15.52 -2.30 -23.01
N GLY A 348 16.03 -2.46 -21.78
CA GLY A 348 17.26 -1.86 -21.28
C GLY A 348 17.14 -0.36 -21.00
N GLY A 349 15.92 0.15 -20.90
CA GLY A 349 15.57 1.56 -20.78
C GLY A 349 15.48 2.06 -19.34
N SER A 350 15.75 1.21 -18.34
CA SER A 350 15.58 1.59 -16.94
C SER A 350 16.49 2.75 -16.50
N VAL A 351 15.89 3.73 -15.82
CA VAL A 351 16.54 4.91 -15.25
C VAL A 351 16.08 5.05 -13.81
N ILE A 352 17.00 4.89 -12.86
CA ILE A 352 16.64 4.88 -11.43
C ILE A 352 16.28 6.28 -10.94
N THR A 353 17.18 7.25 -11.14
CA THR A 353 17.01 8.60 -10.61
C THR A 353 16.80 9.65 -11.69
N ALA A 354 15.89 10.58 -11.44
CA ALA A 354 15.73 11.81 -12.22
C ALA A 354 15.76 13.03 -11.30
N SER A 355 16.92 13.23 -10.68
CA SER A 355 17.11 14.25 -9.66
C SER A 355 17.09 15.67 -10.25
N ARG A 356 16.39 16.55 -9.54
CA ARG A 356 16.21 17.99 -9.77
C ARG A 356 16.56 18.76 -8.49
N THR A 357 17.68 18.38 -7.88
CA THR A 357 18.25 19.02 -6.67
C THR A 357 18.09 20.53 -6.72
N SER A 358 17.57 21.13 -5.65
CA SER A 358 17.46 22.58 -5.51
C SER A 358 18.80 23.20 -5.07
N GLU A 359 18.91 24.53 -5.18
CA GLU A 359 20.11 25.25 -4.71
C GLU A 359 20.30 25.13 -3.18
N SER A 360 19.23 24.96 -2.41
CA SER A 360 19.32 24.75 -0.96
C SER A 360 19.75 23.34 -0.57
N ASP A 361 19.60 22.35 -1.46
CA ASP A 361 19.94 20.95 -1.18
C ASP A 361 21.46 20.77 -1.22
N LYS A 362 22.03 20.39 -0.06
CA LYS A 362 23.47 20.28 0.13
C LYS A 362 24.03 19.01 -0.49
N TYR A 363 23.27 17.92 -0.41
CA TYR A 363 23.68 16.58 -0.81
C TYR A 363 22.91 16.06 -2.03
N GLY A 364 21.64 16.44 -2.20
CA GLY A 364 20.78 15.87 -3.23
C GLY A 364 20.45 14.40 -2.93
N TYR A 365 20.53 13.53 -3.94
CA TYR A 365 20.24 12.10 -3.74
C TYR A 365 21.50 11.32 -3.39
N VAL A 366 21.46 10.63 -2.26
CA VAL A 366 22.54 9.79 -1.75
C VAL A 366 22.01 8.38 -1.54
N ILE A 367 22.52 7.43 -2.33
CA ILE A 367 22.13 6.03 -2.29
C ILE A 367 23.33 5.23 -1.77
N LYS A 368 23.19 4.59 -0.62
CA LYS A 368 24.32 4.03 0.13
C LYS A 368 24.05 2.61 0.61
N ASP A 369 25.03 1.73 0.47
CA ASP A 369 24.96 0.32 0.88
C ASP A 369 23.78 -0.44 0.23
N CYS A 370 23.44 -0.08 -1.01
CA CYS A 370 22.25 -0.58 -1.71
C CYS A 370 22.58 -1.65 -2.76
N THR A 371 21.57 -2.44 -3.12
CA THR A 371 21.64 -3.41 -4.22
C THR A 371 20.78 -2.95 -5.40
N VAL A 372 21.32 -3.04 -6.62
CA VAL A 372 20.54 -2.88 -7.85
C VAL A 372 20.33 -4.24 -8.49
N ASN A 373 19.09 -4.58 -8.78
CA ASN A 373 18.66 -5.82 -9.41
C ASN A 373 17.50 -5.53 -10.38
N GLY A 374 17.02 -6.53 -11.11
CA GLY A 374 15.88 -6.32 -11.99
C GLY A 374 15.66 -7.42 -13.01
N ASP A 375 14.52 -7.35 -13.68
CA ASP A 375 14.18 -8.19 -14.84
C ASP A 375 14.60 -7.54 -16.16
N ASP A 376 14.88 -6.24 -16.15
CA ASP A 376 15.33 -5.51 -17.34
C ASP A 376 16.75 -5.93 -17.76
N THR A 377 17.10 -5.70 -19.02
CA THR A 377 18.39 -6.12 -19.59
C THR A 377 19.54 -5.24 -19.09
N LYS A 378 19.29 -3.94 -18.92
CA LYS A 378 20.25 -2.94 -18.44
C LYS A 378 19.54 -1.82 -17.68
N PHE A 379 20.29 -1.05 -16.90
CA PHE A 379 19.78 0.17 -16.27
C PHE A 379 20.81 1.30 -16.30
N SER A 380 20.38 2.50 -15.89
CA SER A 380 21.26 3.63 -15.57
C SER A 380 20.98 4.14 -14.16
N PHE A 381 22.02 4.62 -13.47
CA PHE A 381 21.88 5.23 -12.15
C PHE A 381 20.96 6.45 -12.15
N GLY A 382 20.87 7.15 -13.27
CA GLY A 382 19.94 8.25 -13.44
C GLY A 382 20.22 9.15 -14.62
N ARG A 383 19.38 10.18 -14.75
CA ARG A 383 19.52 11.29 -15.71
C ARG A 383 19.14 12.63 -15.09
N SER A 384 19.71 13.70 -15.62
CA SER A 384 19.73 15.01 -14.96
C SER A 384 18.56 15.88 -15.42
N GLN A 385 17.74 16.36 -14.48
CA GLN A 385 16.61 17.25 -14.77
C GLN A 385 16.90 18.73 -14.48
N ALA A 386 18.07 19.05 -13.90
CA ALA A 386 18.52 20.41 -13.63
C ALA A 386 20.06 20.51 -13.69
N THR A 387 20.59 21.72 -13.83
CA THR A 387 22.05 21.97 -13.73
C THR A 387 22.58 21.76 -12.32
N THR A 388 21.73 21.91 -11.31
CA THR A 388 22.02 21.76 -9.89
C THR A 388 21.99 20.31 -9.41
N THR A 389 21.62 19.36 -10.27
CA THR A 389 21.49 17.93 -9.95
C THR A 389 22.74 17.37 -9.26
N LYS A 390 22.53 16.74 -8.10
CA LYS A 390 23.52 15.96 -7.35
C LYS A 390 22.97 14.56 -7.09
N THR A 391 23.68 13.53 -7.54
CA THR A 391 23.33 12.13 -7.26
C THR A 391 24.60 11.32 -7.00
N VAL A 392 24.63 10.61 -5.88
CA VAL A 392 25.81 9.88 -5.40
C VAL A 392 25.43 8.46 -5.01
N TRP A 393 26.14 7.47 -5.55
CA TRP A 393 26.01 6.06 -5.19
C TRP A 393 27.24 5.58 -4.42
N ILE A 394 27.05 4.95 -3.26
CA ILE A 394 28.14 4.57 -2.34
C ILE A 394 27.94 3.09 -1.95
N ASN A 395 29.00 2.29 -2.02
CA ASN A 395 28.99 0.86 -1.65
C ASN A 395 27.85 0.09 -2.32
N THR A 396 27.71 0.25 -3.64
CA THR A 396 26.57 -0.28 -4.38
C THR A 396 26.88 -1.63 -5.00
N LYS A 397 26.00 -2.62 -4.82
CA LYS A 397 26.13 -3.94 -5.43
C LYS A 397 25.19 -4.08 -6.63
N LEU A 398 25.73 -4.34 -7.81
CA LEU A 398 24.95 -4.60 -9.01
C LEU A 398 24.72 -6.10 -9.18
N LYS A 399 23.49 -6.50 -9.48
CA LYS A 399 23.11 -7.89 -9.84
C LYS A 399 22.65 -8.02 -11.29
N MET A 400 22.66 -6.92 -12.03
CA MET A 400 22.29 -6.82 -13.44
C MET A 400 23.28 -5.88 -14.16
N ASP A 401 23.19 -5.80 -15.49
CA ASP A 401 24.05 -4.93 -16.28
C ASP A 401 23.66 -3.46 -16.13
N ILE A 402 24.68 -2.60 -16.07
CA ILE A 402 24.52 -1.15 -16.18
C ILE A 402 24.90 -0.71 -17.61
N ILE A 403 24.32 0.37 -18.12
CA ILE A 403 24.77 0.99 -19.38
C ILE A 403 26.24 1.43 -19.27
N ASP A 404 26.98 1.43 -20.37
CA ASP A 404 28.43 1.70 -20.36
C ASP A 404 28.81 3.08 -19.76
N SER A 405 27.94 4.07 -19.96
CA SER A 405 28.11 5.43 -19.42
C SER A 405 27.73 5.58 -17.95
N HIS A 406 27.10 4.56 -17.36
CA HIS A 406 26.46 4.48 -16.03
C HIS A 406 25.30 5.46 -15.80
N TRP A 407 25.33 6.61 -16.47
CA TRP A 407 24.42 7.72 -16.34
C TRP A 407 23.88 8.13 -17.71
N GLY A 408 22.64 8.62 -17.73
CA GLY A 408 22.00 9.22 -18.89
C GLY A 408 22.09 10.76 -18.86
N TYR A 409 21.91 11.37 -20.03
CA TYR A 409 21.71 12.83 -20.15
C TYR A 409 20.22 13.15 -20.16
N GLY A 410 19.76 13.95 -19.20
CA GLY A 410 18.35 14.35 -19.07
C GLY A 410 18.02 15.75 -19.61
N GLY A 411 18.95 16.38 -20.35
CA GLY A 411 18.76 17.72 -20.92
C GLY A 411 19.57 18.82 -20.21
N GLN A 412 20.17 18.54 -19.06
CA GLN A 412 21.05 19.48 -18.32
C GLN A 412 22.35 18.79 -17.90
N ILE A 413 23.46 19.53 -17.83
CA ILE A 413 24.71 18.98 -17.26
C ILE A 413 24.59 19.03 -15.73
N PRO A 414 24.67 17.90 -15.01
CA PRO A 414 24.54 17.88 -13.55
C PRO A 414 25.73 18.55 -12.86
N THR A 415 25.50 19.07 -11.65
CA THR A 415 26.57 19.55 -10.78
C THR A 415 27.43 18.40 -10.29
N LEU A 416 26.81 17.25 -9.96
CA LEU A 416 27.52 16.07 -9.49
C LEU A 416 26.79 14.79 -9.86
N TYR A 417 27.47 13.94 -10.62
CA TYR A 417 27.24 12.50 -10.60
C TYR A 417 28.47 11.83 -10.07
N ALA A 418 28.30 11.00 -9.05
CA ALA A 418 29.42 10.31 -8.46
C ALA A 418 29.09 8.91 -7.99
N GLU A 419 30.11 8.05 -8.02
CA GLU A 419 30.04 6.73 -7.44
C GLU A 419 31.27 6.43 -6.57
N TYR A 420 31.09 5.57 -5.58
CA TYR A 420 32.15 5.05 -4.72
C TYR A 420 31.92 3.58 -4.44
N ASN A 421 32.94 2.75 -4.67
CA ASN A 421 32.92 1.32 -4.31
C ASN A 421 31.69 0.59 -4.90
N THR A 422 31.34 0.88 -6.16
CA THR A 422 30.34 0.11 -6.90
C THR A 422 30.97 -1.21 -7.34
N ILE A 423 30.32 -2.33 -7.02
CA ILE A 423 30.72 -3.67 -7.43
C ILE A 423 29.75 -4.16 -8.51
N ASP A 424 30.26 -4.46 -9.69
CA ASP A 424 29.47 -4.96 -10.82
C ASP A 424 28.93 -6.39 -10.56
N LYS A 425 28.06 -6.88 -11.47
CA LYS A 425 27.45 -8.21 -11.35
C LYS A 425 28.45 -9.37 -11.38
N ASN A 426 29.67 -9.13 -11.87
CA ASN A 426 30.75 -10.11 -11.95
C ASN A 426 31.72 -10.02 -10.75
N GLY A 427 31.49 -9.10 -9.81
CA GLY A 427 32.33 -8.89 -8.63
C GLY A 427 33.50 -7.93 -8.83
N ASN A 428 33.57 -7.19 -9.95
CA ASN A 428 34.62 -6.21 -10.18
C ASN A 428 34.23 -4.84 -9.63
N MET A 429 35.20 -4.16 -9.02
CA MET A 429 35.02 -2.79 -8.58
C MET A 429 35.13 -1.82 -9.76
N ILE A 430 34.16 -0.93 -9.89
CA ILE A 430 34.21 0.21 -10.80
C ILE A 430 35.08 1.29 -10.16
N ALA A 431 36.15 1.70 -10.85
CA ALA A 431 37.12 2.67 -10.34
C ALA A 431 37.41 3.83 -11.32
N GLU A 432 36.67 3.90 -12.44
CA GLU A 432 36.91 4.88 -13.50
C GLU A 432 35.70 5.78 -13.74
N SER A 433 35.98 7.06 -13.89
CA SER A 433 35.01 8.07 -14.31
C SER A 433 34.42 7.75 -15.68
N LYS A 434 33.13 8.05 -15.88
CA LYS A 434 32.43 7.80 -17.14
C LYS A 434 32.16 9.10 -17.88
N THR A 435 32.42 9.10 -19.19
CA THR A 435 32.07 10.23 -20.06
C THR A 435 30.69 9.99 -20.66
N ILE A 436 29.78 10.91 -20.46
CA ILE A 436 28.43 10.90 -21.01
C ILE A 436 28.44 11.85 -22.20
N THR A 437 28.04 11.37 -23.39
CA THR A 437 27.96 12.19 -24.61
C THR A 437 26.58 12.05 -25.24
N SER A 438 25.95 13.19 -25.54
CA SER A 438 24.66 13.26 -26.23
C SER A 438 24.66 14.44 -27.20
N GLY A 439 24.72 14.14 -28.50
CA GLY A 439 24.92 15.17 -29.53
C GLY A 439 26.22 15.96 -29.28
N ASN A 440 26.10 17.27 -29.12
CA ASN A 440 27.24 18.17 -28.87
C ASN A 440 27.54 18.39 -27.38
N VAL A 441 26.81 17.73 -26.47
CA VAL A 441 27.00 17.84 -25.02
C VAL A 441 27.86 16.69 -24.53
N SER A 442 28.87 16.99 -23.73
CA SER A 442 29.75 16.00 -23.10
C SER A 442 30.15 16.44 -21.69
N PHE A 443 30.08 15.51 -20.73
CA PHE A 443 30.51 15.73 -19.35
C PHE A 443 30.93 14.39 -18.70
N THR A 444 31.62 14.46 -17.57
CA THR A 444 32.24 13.30 -16.93
C THR A 444 31.69 13.12 -15.51
N SER A 445 31.25 11.91 -15.16
CA SER A 445 30.93 11.54 -13.78
C SER A 445 32.20 11.42 -12.94
N SER A 446 32.08 11.54 -11.62
CA SER A 446 33.18 11.41 -10.68
C SER A 446 33.22 10.01 -10.06
N VAL A 447 34.42 9.54 -9.74
CA VAL A 447 34.61 8.45 -8.77
C VAL A 447 35.16 9.09 -7.50
N LEU A 448 34.42 8.99 -6.40
CA LEU A 448 34.83 9.64 -5.15
C LEU A 448 36.05 8.96 -4.56
N THR A 449 36.86 9.73 -3.86
CA THR A 449 37.85 9.21 -2.91
C THR A 449 37.17 8.75 -1.62
N ALA A 450 37.86 7.91 -0.83
CA ALA A 450 37.34 7.47 0.47
C ALA A 450 37.03 8.64 1.43
N SER A 451 37.83 9.72 1.38
CA SER A 451 37.61 10.90 2.23
C SER A 451 36.44 11.78 1.76
N GLU A 452 36.12 11.76 0.46
CA GLU A 452 34.91 12.40 -0.06
C GLU A 452 33.66 11.58 0.26
N ALA A 453 33.72 10.26 0.05
CA ALA A 453 32.63 9.34 0.39
C ALA A 453 32.29 9.39 1.89
N ALA A 454 33.29 9.51 2.76
CA ALA A 454 33.11 9.62 4.22
C ALA A 454 32.33 10.86 4.69
N LYS A 455 32.05 11.84 3.82
CA LYS A 455 31.23 13.01 4.17
C LYS A 455 29.72 12.74 4.06
N TYR A 456 29.33 11.69 3.33
CA TYR A 456 27.94 11.31 3.11
C TYR A 456 27.47 10.34 4.21
N THR A 457 27.30 10.88 5.42
CA THR A 457 26.85 10.10 6.58
C THR A 457 25.41 10.43 6.96
N TYR A 458 24.77 9.51 7.65
CA TYR A 458 23.45 9.71 8.23
C TYR A 458 23.40 10.98 9.11
N GLU A 459 24.44 11.22 9.89
CA GLU A 459 24.51 12.35 10.82
C GLU A 459 24.60 13.69 10.09
N ASN A 460 25.33 13.72 8.97
CA ASN A 460 25.53 14.92 8.18
C ASN A 460 24.33 15.30 7.31
N ILE A 461 23.49 14.32 6.94
CA ILE A 461 22.37 14.49 6.00
C ILE A 461 21.04 14.57 6.76
N ILE A 462 20.84 13.70 7.75
CA ILE A 462 19.55 13.48 8.41
C ILE A 462 19.50 14.16 9.77
N THR A 463 20.44 13.87 10.68
CA THR A 463 20.38 14.36 12.08
C THR A 463 21.10 15.70 12.27
N ILE A 464 20.88 16.65 11.35
CA ILE A 464 21.43 18.00 11.45
C ILE A 464 20.73 18.86 12.51
N ASP A 465 19.56 18.42 12.96
CA ASP A 465 18.78 18.93 14.09
C ASP A 465 18.35 17.75 14.99
N SER A 466 17.30 17.90 15.78
CA SER A 466 16.81 16.85 16.68
C SER A 466 16.06 15.70 15.98
N TRP A 467 15.86 15.74 14.66
CA TRP A 467 15.16 14.67 13.95
C TRP A 467 16.07 13.46 13.70
N ASN A 468 15.71 12.32 14.31
CA ASN A 468 16.45 11.07 14.21
C ASN A 468 15.51 9.89 13.93
N PRO A 469 15.11 9.65 12.67
CA PRO A 469 14.15 8.59 12.32
C PRO A 469 14.65 7.16 12.62
N LYS A 470 15.95 6.92 12.75
CA LYS A 470 16.49 5.61 13.20
C LYS A 470 16.03 5.22 14.61
N GLU A 471 15.61 6.18 15.45
CA GLU A 471 15.02 5.86 16.77
C GLU A 471 13.70 5.10 16.65
N TYR A 472 12.96 5.31 15.55
CA TYR A 472 11.68 4.64 15.31
C TYR A 472 11.84 3.27 14.64
N MET A 473 13.02 2.99 14.07
CA MET A 473 13.32 1.77 13.31
C MET A 473 13.86 0.69 14.24
N GLU A 474 13.05 0.26 15.20
CA GLU A 474 13.46 -0.70 16.21
C GLU A 474 13.67 -2.09 15.59
N THR A 475 14.64 -2.85 16.11
CA THR A 475 14.68 -4.30 15.81
C THR A 475 13.47 -4.94 16.48
N PRO A 476 12.67 -5.76 15.76
CA PRO A 476 11.54 -6.45 16.36
C PRO A 476 11.95 -7.22 17.62
N LEU A 477 11.17 -7.05 18.70
CA LEU A 477 11.37 -7.79 19.93
C LEU A 477 11.02 -9.27 19.75
N ALA A 478 11.41 -10.10 20.72
CA ALA A 478 11.05 -11.51 20.71
C ALA A 478 9.54 -11.70 20.73
N THR A 479 9.05 -12.71 20.02
CA THR A 479 7.66 -13.18 20.10
C THR A 479 7.39 -13.73 21.51
N PRO A 480 6.22 -13.47 22.13
CA PRO A 480 5.88 -13.99 23.45
C PRO A 480 5.92 -15.53 23.50
N THR A 481 6.40 -16.06 24.61
CA THR A 481 6.43 -17.50 24.90
C THR A 481 5.35 -17.89 25.90
N ASN A 482 5.11 -19.19 26.04
CA ASN A 482 4.15 -19.76 26.99
C ASN A 482 2.72 -19.19 26.83
N VAL A 483 2.30 -18.94 25.58
CA VAL A 483 0.92 -18.58 25.25
C VAL A 483 0.01 -19.74 25.65
N ASN A 484 -0.86 -19.51 26.63
CA ASN A 484 -1.74 -20.52 27.22
C ASN A 484 -3.17 -20.00 27.29
N LEU A 485 -4.12 -20.83 26.83
CA LEU A 485 -5.55 -20.59 26.99
C LEU A 485 -6.09 -21.51 28.08
N SER A 486 -6.67 -20.92 29.12
CA SER A 486 -7.34 -21.62 30.21
C SER A 486 -8.75 -21.04 30.41
N GLY A 487 -9.77 -21.81 30.05
CA GLY A 487 -11.14 -21.31 29.95
C GLY A 487 -11.23 -20.20 28.90
N ASN A 488 -11.62 -18.99 29.31
CA ASN A 488 -11.67 -17.81 28.46
C ASN A 488 -10.48 -16.86 28.68
N THR A 489 -9.45 -17.27 29.40
CA THR A 489 -8.31 -16.42 29.74
C THR A 489 -7.08 -16.84 28.94
N LEU A 490 -6.55 -15.92 28.14
CA LEU A 490 -5.32 -16.09 27.38
C LEU A 490 -4.18 -15.39 28.12
N THR A 491 -3.08 -16.10 28.40
CA THR A 491 -1.90 -15.56 29.12
C THR A 491 -0.60 -15.88 28.37
N TRP A 492 0.44 -15.08 28.58
CA TRP A 492 1.79 -15.31 28.05
C TRP A 492 2.88 -14.71 28.94
N ASP A 493 4.15 -15.00 28.66
CA ASP A 493 5.27 -14.40 29.37
C ASP A 493 5.52 -12.94 28.94
N ALA A 494 5.86 -12.10 29.92
CA ALA A 494 6.31 -10.74 29.64
C ALA A 494 7.58 -10.72 28.78
N VAL A 495 7.69 -9.76 27.86
CA VAL A 495 8.86 -9.56 27.01
C VAL A 495 9.51 -8.25 27.41
N SER A 496 10.79 -8.30 27.77
CA SER A 496 11.54 -7.13 28.22
C SER A 496 11.55 -6.03 27.16
N GLY A 497 11.14 -4.83 27.53
CA GLY A 497 11.10 -3.66 26.63
C GLY A 497 9.83 -3.55 25.78
N ALA A 498 8.90 -4.50 25.86
CA ALA A 498 7.62 -4.39 25.16
C ALA A 498 6.78 -3.25 25.74
N ALA A 499 6.24 -2.41 24.87
CA ALA A 499 5.20 -1.42 25.21
C ALA A 499 3.83 -2.09 25.40
N GLY A 500 3.63 -3.26 24.80
CA GLY A 500 2.47 -4.12 24.97
C GLY A 500 2.38 -5.15 23.86
N TYR A 501 1.17 -5.59 23.54
CA TYR A 501 0.92 -6.79 22.74
C TYR A 501 -0.28 -6.65 21.81
N LEU A 502 -0.19 -7.32 20.67
CA LEU A 502 -1.30 -7.55 19.75
C LEU A 502 -1.74 -9.00 19.81
N ILE A 503 -3.04 -9.24 19.86
CA ILE A 503 -3.64 -10.57 19.87
C ILE A 503 -4.24 -10.82 18.49
N PHE A 504 -4.02 -12.03 17.98
CA PHE A 504 -4.60 -12.49 16.73
C PHE A 504 -5.37 -13.78 16.94
N MET A 505 -6.56 -13.87 16.36
CA MET A 505 -7.41 -15.05 16.34
C MET A 505 -7.50 -15.58 14.91
N ASN A 506 -7.06 -16.82 14.70
CA ASN A 506 -6.99 -17.45 13.37
C ASN A 506 -6.25 -16.58 12.33
N GLY A 507 -5.21 -15.87 12.78
CA GLY A 507 -4.41 -14.97 11.94
C GLY A 507 -5.05 -13.61 11.63
N ASN A 508 -6.20 -13.28 12.21
CA ASN A 508 -6.83 -11.96 12.09
C ASN A 508 -6.60 -11.17 13.38
N TYR A 509 -6.46 -9.85 13.26
CA TYR A 509 -6.38 -8.98 14.43
C TYR A 509 -7.59 -9.22 15.35
N ALA A 510 -7.34 -9.37 16.65
CA ALA A 510 -8.39 -9.61 17.65
C ALA A 510 -8.39 -8.54 18.75
N GLY A 511 -7.26 -7.87 18.97
CA GLY A 511 -7.17 -6.75 19.88
C GLY A 511 -5.74 -6.40 20.28
N GLN A 512 -5.63 -5.43 21.17
CA GLN A 512 -4.38 -4.97 21.76
C GLN A 512 -4.50 -4.85 23.28
N THR A 513 -3.38 -4.96 23.98
CA THR A 513 -3.31 -4.85 25.45
C THR A 513 -1.92 -4.41 25.90
N THR A 514 -1.80 -3.83 27.08
CA THR A 514 -0.52 -3.63 27.77
C THR A 514 -0.21 -4.73 28.78
N ASP A 515 -1.19 -5.57 29.11
CA ASP A 515 -1.05 -6.66 30.07
C ASP A 515 -0.58 -7.95 29.38
N THR A 516 -0.13 -8.93 30.17
CA THR A 516 0.23 -10.27 29.66
C THR A 516 -0.89 -11.29 29.80
N THR A 517 -2.13 -10.78 29.93
CA THR A 517 -3.35 -11.55 30.11
C THR A 517 -4.51 -10.81 29.49
N VAL A 518 -5.42 -11.53 28.84
CA VAL A 518 -6.69 -11.00 28.33
C VAL A 518 -7.81 -12.01 28.54
N THR A 519 -9.04 -11.50 28.67
CA THR A 519 -10.25 -12.33 28.64
C THR A 519 -10.84 -12.30 27.24
N LEU A 520 -11.01 -13.48 26.64
CA LEU A 520 -11.59 -13.66 25.31
C LEU A 520 -13.12 -13.61 25.39
N THR A 521 -13.74 -12.98 24.40
CA THR A 521 -15.21 -13.01 24.25
C THR A 521 -15.68 -14.24 23.47
N ASN A 522 -14.86 -14.71 22.53
CA ASN A 522 -15.10 -15.94 21.77
C ASN A 522 -14.32 -17.12 22.40
N THR A 523 -15.06 -18.10 22.89
CA THR A 523 -14.51 -19.29 23.57
C THR A 523 -14.59 -20.56 22.73
N ASP A 524 -14.78 -20.45 21.42
CA ASP A 524 -14.72 -21.62 20.54
C ASP A 524 -13.30 -22.23 20.60
N GLU A 525 -13.22 -23.49 21.06
CA GLU A 525 -11.98 -24.22 21.25
C GLU A 525 -11.23 -24.52 19.93
N SER A 526 -11.88 -24.33 18.78
CA SER A 526 -11.23 -24.44 17.46
C SER A 526 -10.39 -23.22 17.09
N ASN A 527 -10.57 -22.09 17.80
CA ASN A 527 -9.81 -20.87 17.53
C ASN A 527 -8.35 -20.98 17.98
N ILE A 528 -7.44 -20.56 17.09
CA ILE A 528 -6.01 -20.48 17.37
C ILE A 528 -5.66 -19.04 17.70
N TYR A 529 -5.10 -18.81 18.89
CA TYR A 529 -4.64 -17.50 19.33
C TYR A 529 -3.13 -17.38 19.25
N THR A 530 -2.66 -16.26 18.70
CA THR A 530 -1.24 -15.88 18.70
C THR A 530 -1.09 -14.46 19.25
N VAL A 531 0.09 -14.17 19.79
CA VAL A 531 0.39 -12.88 20.40
C VAL A 531 1.67 -12.33 19.77
N LYS A 532 1.68 -11.06 19.41
CA LYS A 532 2.86 -10.35 18.92
C LYS A 532 3.26 -9.27 19.92
N THR A 533 4.56 -9.04 20.11
CA THR A 533 5.04 -7.91 20.91
C THR A 533 4.99 -6.62 20.11
N VAL A 534 4.85 -5.51 20.82
CA VAL A 534 4.92 -4.15 20.27
C VAL A 534 6.02 -3.39 21.01
N SER A 535 6.96 -2.83 20.25
CA SER A 535 8.06 -2.01 20.76
C SER A 535 7.60 -0.58 21.06
N GLN A 536 8.46 0.26 21.64
CA GLN A 536 8.08 1.60 22.11
C GLN A 536 7.48 2.48 21.00
N TYR A 537 8.08 2.42 19.80
CA TYR A 537 7.65 3.17 18.63
C TYR A 537 6.67 2.42 17.72
N GLY A 538 6.31 1.19 18.08
CA GLY A 538 5.26 0.42 17.43
C GLY A 538 5.74 -0.83 16.70
N THR A 539 7.05 -1.02 16.50
CA THR A 539 7.56 -2.18 15.75
C THR A 539 7.07 -3.49 16.33
N VAL A 540 6.46 -4.31 15.47
CA VAL A 540 5.78 -5.55 15.83
C VAL A 540 6.71 -6.75 15.58
N SER A 541 6.70 -7.75 16.47
CA SER A 541 7.40 -9.02 16.24
C SER A 541 6.84 -9.80 15.06
N GLU A 542 7.64 -10.74 14.55
CA GLU A 542 7.17 -11.71 13.55
C GLU A 542 5.96 -12.52 14.03
#